data_AF-A0AAV5SNI7-F1
#
_entry.id   AF-A0AAV5SNI7-F1
#
_cell.length_a   1.000
_cell.length_b   1.000
_cell.length_c   1.000
_cell.angle_alpha   90.00
_cell.angle_beta   90.00
_cell.angle_gamma   90.00
#
_symmetry.space_group_name_H-M   'P 1'
#
loop_
_entity.id
_entity.type
_entity.pdbx_description
1 polymer ?
#
loop_
_entity_poly.entity_id
_entity_poly.type
_entity_poly.pdbx_seq_one_letter_code
_entity_poly.pdbx_strand_id
1 'polypeptide(L)'
;CSIMGECGEPTQTYTYTYDDFERAHKAQLMAGDVPQPLWEQLFSKLANETFDGGEYVSLIYEEDQENIHPWKVQTSQALNCNEHIFLIDHAWTFEMNQERKLLLSDASLRARMAALVGLDCDEDENESSDEEVQGVETKEEENGIKRERRESRNEEKNENLVDDIIKRLWRYIGTYSIRYKKEVEESCIVWYVMDELGSRIGHSRENTNARVIPLFFAPHGLSYSVLFFTADLPEETTVYRDCTQSLVSLQHPEWAEILELAWTRNDFSHLPSSTTAPDDEFFTGGRSKDEIPSEEEQSPCSFKPSKPLKIFCDDVQLIEHLTIDFELVEDWKNADVIWLHQHFYKYKDLALSNPGALVNQFPCECCLTTKDLLAAIMCRDGQPPEYYQMTYNLNTELPQFVSTFHQRAKAGESNTWIIKPWNLARGMDMHVTDSLEKIVRLVETGPKIACKYIDRPVTFKREDTGKNVKFDLRFIVFVNSIRPLEAFVFNPFWIRFSINFFFLIMSDVLFQSFVIFIYSDSSK
;
A
#
# COMPACT_ATOMS: atom_id res chain seq x y z
N CYS A 1 30.15 -13.05 -7.37
CA CYS A 1 30.38 -13.57 -8.73
C CYS A 1 31.46 -12.75 -9.42
N SER A 2 32.61 -13.35 -9.71
CA SER A 2 33.70 -12.70 -10.42
C SER A 2 33.50 -12.87 -11.92
N ILE A 3 33.28 -11.77 -12.65
CA ILE A 3 33.19 -11.76 -14.12
C ILE A 3 34.61 -11.61 -14.67
N MET A 4 35.08 -12.57 -15.45
CA MET A 4 36.35 -12.47 -16.18
C MET A 4 36.16 -11.61 -17.42
N GLY A 5 36.96 -10.54 -17.55
CA GLY A 5 37.04 -9.71 -18.76
C GLY A 5 38.13 -10.22 -19.70
N GLU A 6 37.81 -10.31 -20.99
CA GLU A 6 38.77 -10.55 -22.09
C GLU A 6 39.61 -9.30 -22.33
N CYS A 7 40.66 -9.10 -21.53
CA CYS A 7 41.90 -8.39 -21.86
C CYS A 7 42.66 -8.25 -20.53
N GLY A 8 43.93 -8.67 -20.50
CA GLY A 8 44.75 -8.81 -19.29
C GLY A 8 45.17 -7.50 -18.61
N GLU A 9 44.23 -6.62 -18.30
CA GLU A 9 44.40 -5.55 -17.33
C GLU A 9 43.77 -5.97 -15.99
N PRO A 10 44.40 -5.64 -14.84
CA PRO A 10 43.81 -5.93 -13.54
C PRO A 10 42.49 -5.17 -13.44
N THR A 11 41.38 -5.90 -13.34
CA THR A 11 40.10 -5.34 -12.93
C THR A 11 40.31 -4.69 -11.57
N GLN A 12 40.29 -3.35 -11.52
CA GLN A 12 40.26 -2.65 -10.25
C GLN A 12 39.02 -3.14 -9.50
N THR A 13 39.23 -3.92 -8.43
CA THR A 13 38.21 -4.17 -7.43
C THR A 13 37.89 -2.83 -6.81
N TYR A 14 36.80 -2.22 -7.29
CA TYR A 14 36.30 -0.98 -6.73
C TYR A 14 35.89 -1.24 -5.28
N THR A 15 36.65 -0.69 -4.34
CA THR A 15 36.33 -0.71 -2.92
C THR A 15 35.39 0.44 -2.64
N TYR A 16 34.20 0.14 -2.13
CA TYR A 16 33.22 1.17 -1.76
C TYR A 16 33.74 1.97 -0.55
N THR A 17 34.02 3.26 -0.75
CA THR A 17 34.65 4.13 0.26
C THR A 17 33.62 4.94 1.05
N TYR A 18 34.05 5.61 2.13
CA TYR A 18 33.19 6.55 2.86
C TYR A 18 32.71 7.71 1.98
N ASP A 19 33.54 8.21 1.06
CA ASP A 19 33.14 9.27 0.12
C ASP A 19 32.02 8.79 -0.83
N ASP A 20 32.05 7.51 -1.22
CA ASP A 20 30.98 6.90 -2.02
C ASP A 20 29.71 6.72 -1.18
N PHE A 21 29.86 6.34 0.09
CA PHE A 21 28.77 6.25 1.06
C PHE A 21 28.08 7.58 1.25
N GLU A 22 28.81 8.65 1.59
CA GLU A 22 28.23 9.97 1.76
C GLU A 22 27.54 10.42 0.47
N ARG A 23 28.21 10.30 -0.69
CA ARG A 23 27.62 10.71 -1.97
C ARG A 23 26.32 9.97 -2.30
N ALA A 24 26.23 8.68 -2.01
CA ALA A 24 25.06 7.86 -2.33
C ALA A 24 23.94 7.95 -1.28
N HIS A 25 24.27 8.13 -0.01
CA HIS A 25 23.34 7.99 1.11
C HIS A 25 23.00 9.30 1.83
N LYS A 26 23.70 10.41 1.55
CA LYS A 26 23.46 11.71 2.20
C LYS A 26 21.99 12.15 2.20
N ALA A 27 21.27 11.95 1.09
CA ALA A 27 19.85 12.28 1.04
C ALA A 27 19.01 11.44 2.02
N GLN A 28 19.32 10.14 2.17
CA GLN A 28 18.64 9.26 3.13
C GLN A 28 18.98 9.65 4.57
N LEU A 29 20.26 9.90 4.86
CA LEU A 29 20.74 10.28 6.18
C LEU A 29 20.15 11.61 6.65
N MET A 30 20.11 12.60 5.75
CA MET A 30 19.51 13.91 6.05
C MET A 30 17.99 13.80 6.21
N ALA A 31 17.28 13.05 5.35
CA ALA A 31 15.84 12.87 5.48
C ALA A 31 15.44 12.13 6.77
N GLY A 32 16.30 11.24 7.26
CA GLY A 32 16.14 10.57 8.54
C GLY A 32 16.64 11.33 9.75
N ASP A 33 17.20 12.54 9.56
CA ASP A 33 17.89 13.35 10.57
C ASP A 33 18.98 12.60 11.35
N VAL A 34 19.75 11.74 10.67
CA VAL A 34 20.90 11.06 11.28
C VAL A 34 22.00 12.09 11.57
N PRO A 35 22.45 12.24 12.82
CA PRO A 35 23.53 13.17 13.17
C PRO A 35 24.78 12.92 12.33
N GLN A 36 25.31 13.98 11.70
CA GLN A 36 26.50 13.91 10.86
C GLN A 36 27.73 13.25 11.54
N PRO A 37 28.01 13.48 12.85
CA PRO A 37 29.11 12.80 13.54
C PRO A 37 29.03 11.27 13.52
N LEU A 38 27.84 10.69 13.36
CA LEU A 38 27.62 9.25 13.38
C LEU A 38 27.82 8.59 12.01
N TRP A 39 27.98 9.35 10.92
CA TRP A 39 27.97 8.80 9.56
C TRP A 39 29.13 7.86 9.27
N GLU A 40 30.35 8.19 9.74
CA GLU A 40 31.53 7.33 9.57
C GLU A 40 31.39 6.02 10.36
N GLN A 41 30.88 6.10 11.59
CA GLN A 41 30.63 4.93 12.43
C GLN A 41 29.55 4.04 11.81
N LEU A 42 28.46 4.62 11.32
CA LEU A 42 27.41 3.92 10.59
C LEU A 42 27.95 3.22 9.36
N PHE A 43 28.77 3.90 8.56
CA PHE A 43 29.42 3.30 7.40
C PHE A 43 30.28 2.09 7.79
N SER A 44 31.09 2.22 8.83
CA SER A 44 31.92 1.12 9.35
C SER A 44 31.07 -0.08 9.79
N LYS A 45 29.97 0.17 10.51
CA LYS A 45 29.06 -0.90 10.95
C LYS A 45 28.35 -1.57 9.77
N LEU A 46 27.91 -0.81 8.77
CA LEU A 46 27.28 -1.34 7.56
C LEU A 46 28.27 -2.19 6.75
N ALA A 47 29.48 -1.68 6.51
CA ALA A 47 30.50 -2.38 5.71
C ALA A 47 30.98 -3.68 6.36
N ASN A 48 30.91 -3.79 7.69
CA ASN A 48 31.33 -4.97 8.45
C ASN A 48 30.15 -5.79 9.02
N GLU A 49 28.90 -5.44 8.69
CA GLU A 49 27.68 -6.06 9.25
C GLU A 49 27.73 -6.20 10.79
N THR A 50 28.12 -5.13 11.47
CA THR A 50 28.29 -5.13 12.93
C THR A 50 26.99 -4.79 13.64
N PHE A 51 26.43 -5.79 14.34
CA PHE A 51 25.25 -5.69 15.19
C PHE A 51 25.67 -5.80 16.67
N ASP A 52 26.00 -4.66 17.28
CA ASP A 52 26.55 -4.56 18.64
C ASP A 52 25.55 -3.97 19.65
N GLY A 53 24.30 -3.69 19.25
CA GLY A 53 23.30 -3.06 20.12
C GLY A 53 23.09 -3.78 21.46
N GLY A 54 23.14 -5.12 21.46
CA GLY A 54 22.99 -5.95 22.67
C GLY A 54 24.11 -5.80 23.71
N GLU A 55 25.22 -5.13 23.38
CA GLU A 55 26.27 -4.79 24.35
C GLU A 55 25.91 -3.53 25.16
N TYR A 56 24.99 -2.70 24.66
CA TYR A 56 24.67 -1.36 25.18
C TYR A 56 23.25 -1.25 25.73
N VAL A 57 22.37 -2.19 25.38
CA VAL A 57 20.98 -2.22 25.85
C VAL A 57 20.58 -3.63 26.28
N SER A 58 19.59 -3.70 27.17
CA SER A 58 19.01 -4.93 27.68
C SER A 58 17.49 -4.90 27.58
N LEU A 59 16.86 -6.07 27.62
CA LEU A 59 15.40 -6.20 27.69
C LEU A 59 14.96 -6.27 29.15
N ILE A 60 14.09 -5.36 29.56
CA ILE A 60 13.46 -5.36 30.88
C ILE A 60 11.99 -5.76 30.77
N TYR A 61 11.50 -6.45 31.79
CA TYR A 61 10.11 -6.84 31.92
C TYR A 61 9.39 -5.86 32.87
N GLU A 62 8.35 -5.19 32.39
CA GLU A 62 7.45 -4.33 33.15
C GLU A 62 6.05 -4.95 33.21
N GLU A 63 5.58 -5.26 34.42
CA GLU A 63 4.18 -5.66 34.65
C GLU A 63 3.27 -4.43 34.55
N ASP A 64 2.71 -4.20 33.38
CA ASP A 64 1.68 -3.19 33.19
C ASP A 64 0.44 -3.83 32.56
N GLN A 65 -0.68 -3.73 33.27
CA GLN A 65 -1.95 -4.36 32.92
C GLN A 65 -2.58 -3.75 31.65
N GLU A 66 -2.17 -2.54 31.27
CA GLU A 66 -2.61 -1.87 30.03
C GLU A 66 -1.63 -2.08 28.88
N ASN A 67 -0.36 -2.34 29.18
CA ASN A 67 0.66 -2.63 28.16
C ASN A 67 0.54 -4.07 27.67
N ILE A 68 0.23 -4.20 26.39
CA ILE A 68 0.04 -5.51 25.74
C ILE A 68 1.38 -6.26 25.61
N HIS A 69 2.52 -5.59 25.82
CA HIS A 69 3.81 -6.24 25.97
C HIS A 69 4.61 -5.72 27.17
N PRO A 70 5.12 -6.64 28.01
CA PRO A 70 5.88 -6.28 29.19
C PRO A 70 7.35 -5.97 28.87
N TRP A 71 7.87 -6.40 27.73
CA TRP A 71 9.29 -6.25 27.41
C TRP A 71 9.61 -4.89 26.75
N LYS A 72 10.52 -4.13 27.35
CA LYS A 72 11.04 -2.85 26.84
C LYS A 72 12.56 -2.87 26.75
N VAL A 73 13.11 -2.05 25.85
CA VAL A 73 14.56 -1.83 25.76
C VAL A 73 15.00 -0.78 26.77
N GLN A 74 16.04 -1.08 27.54
CA GLN A 74 16.67 -0.16 28.51
C GLN A 74 18.19 -0.12 28.30
N THR A 75 18.79 1.05 28.46
CA THR A 75 20.25 1.21 28.39
C THR A 75 20.96 0.46 29.52
N SER A 76 21.99 -0.32 29.20
CA SER A 76 22.86 -1.01 30.19
C SER A 76 24.05 -0.17 30.63
N GLN A 77 24.28 0.97 29.97
CA GLN A 77 25.32 1.96 30.29
C GLN A 77 24.92 3.33 29.73
N ALA A 78 25.65 4.39 30.09
CA ALA A 78 25.41 5.72 29.55
C ALA A 78 25.72 5.78 28.04
N LEU A 79 24.81 6.34 27.24
CA LEU A 79 24.92 6.47 25.79
C LEU A 79 24.94 7.95 25.39
N ASN A 80 25.94 8.34 24.60
CA ASN A 80 26.03 9.67 24.01
C ASN A 80 25.38 9.73 22.62
N CYS A 81 24.56 10.75 22.37
CA CYS A 81 23.80 10.89 21.12
C CYS A 81 24.63 11.22 19.88
N ASN A 82 25.90 11.61 20.03
CA ASN A 82 26.84 11.88 18.94
C ASN A 82 27.90 10.78 18.75
N GLU A 83 27.89 9.73 19.58
CA GLU A 83 28.88 8.65 19.54
C GLU A 83 28.26 7.24 19.39
N HIS A 84 26.95 7.10 19.58
CA HIS A 84 26.27 5.81 19.55
C HIS A 84 25.20 5.76 18.46
N ILE A 85 25.39 4.83 17.52
CA ILE A 85 24.46 4.46 16.46
C ILE A 85 24.49 2.94 16.29
N PHE A 86 23.34 2.30 16.09
CA PHE A 86 23.21 0.85 16.03
C PHE A 86 22.45 0.39 14.79
N LEU A 87 22.87 -0.75 14.24
CA LEU A 87 22.12 -1.47 13.23
C LEU A 87 21.15 -2.44 13.89
N ILE A 88 19.94 -2.49 13.35
CA ILE A 88 18.87 -3.41 13.69
C ILE A 88 18.51 -4.16 12.43
N ASP A 89 18.48 -5.49 12.52
CA ASP A 89 18.17 -6.33 11.37
C ASP A 89 16.66 -6.40 11.12
N HIS A 90 16.29 -6.75 9.90
CA HIS A 90 14.89 -7.01 9.53
C HIS A 90 14.62 -8.50 9.64
N ALA A 91 14.02 -8.93 10.75
CA ALA A 91 13.61 -10.31 10.98
C ALA A 91 12.73 -10.87 9.87
N TRP A 92 11.93 -10.00 9.25
CA TRP A 92 11.07 -10.35 8.13
C TRP A 92 10.80 -9.12 7.26
N THR A 93 10.92 -9.26 5.94
CA THR A 93 10.48 -8.28 4.94
C THR A 93 9.47 -8.92 4.00
N PHE A 94 8.45 -8.16 3.58
CA PHE A 94 7.39 -8.67 2.71
C PHE A 94 6.68 -7.55 1.94
N GLU A 95 6.09 -7.92 0.81
CA GLU A 95 5.08 -7.11 0.12
C GLU A 95 3.69 -7.45 0.69
N MET A 96 2.82 -6.43 0.77
CA MET A 96 1.46 -6.66 1.25
C MET A 96 0.68 -7.64 0.38
N ASN A 97 -0.23 -8.36 1.03
CA ASN A 97 -1.03 -9.46 0.52
C ASN A 97 -0.27 -10.78 0.34
N GLN A 98 1.00 -10.83 0.76
CA GLN A 98 1.79 -12.05 0.83
C GLN A 98 1.96 -12.57 2.26
N GLU A 99 1.67 -11.74 3.28
CA GLU A 99 1.92 -12.02 4.70
C GLU A 99 1.32 -13.35 5.16
N ARG A 100 0.03 -13.56 4.87
CA ARG A 100 -0.69 -14.78 5.27
C ARG A 100 -0.13 -16.02 4.59
N LYS A 101 0.16 -15.91 3.29
CA LYS A 101 0.71 -17.02 2.51
C LYS A 101 2.09 -17.42 3.05
N LEU A 102 2.94 -16.44 3.34
CA LEU A 102 4.28 -16.67 3.88
C LEU A 102 4.21 -17.35 5.26
N LEU A 103 3.40 -16.82 6.17
CA LEU A 103 3.21 -17.39 7.51
C LEU A 103 2.61 -18.80 7.51
N LEU A 104 1.74 -19.14 6.55
CA LEU A 104 1.25 -20.52 6.42
C LEU A 104 2.34 -21.46 5.89
N SER A 105 3.12 -20.99 4.90
CA SER A 105 4.11 -21.82 4.22
C SER A 105 5.39 -22.06 5.01
N ASP A 106 5.76 -21.14 5.91
CA ASP A 106 7.00 -21.20 6.68
C ASP A 106 6.70 -21.32 8.19
N ALA A 107 6.89 -22.52 8.72
CA ALA A 107 6.68 -22.81 10.14
C ALA A 107 7.69 -22.10 11.05
N SER A 108 8.93 -21.89 10.60
CA SER A 108 9.96 -21.21 11.39
C SER A 108 9.65 -19.72 11.51
N LEU A 109 9.24 -19.08 10.40
CA LEU A 109 8.77 -17.71 10.42
C LEU A 109 7.52 -17.57 11.30
N ARG A 110 6.55 -18.47 11.16
CA ARG A 110 5.32 -18.47 11.98
C ARG A 110 5.64 -18.56 13.47
N ALA A 111 6.51 -19.48 13.87
CA ALA A 111 6.92 -19.63 15.27
C ALA A 111 7.64 -18.38 15.79
N ARG A 112 8.59 -17.82 15.00
CA ARG A 112 9.30 -16.59 15.38
C ARG A 112 8.36 -15.40 15.54
N MET A 113 7.42 -15.21 14.62
CA MET A 113 6.44 -14.12 14.69
C MET A 113 5.44 -14.33 15.84
N ALA A 114 5.00 -15.57 16.11
CA ALA A 114 4.16 -15.90 17.26
C ALA A 114 4.85 -15.48 18.57
N ALA A 115 6.12 -15.86 18.76
CA ALA A 115 6.90 -15.48 19.93
C ALA A 115 7.07 -13.95 20.04
N LEU A 116 7.36 -13.29 18.93
CA LEU A 116 7.51 -11.84 18.89
C LEU A 116 6.23 -11.12 19.36
N VAL A 117 5.05 -11.56 18.90
CA VAL A 117 3.74 -11.00 19.27
C VAL A 117 3.14 -11.58 20.56
N GLY A 118 3.90 -12.38 21.31
CA GLY A 118 3.47 -12.97 22.59
C GLY A 118 2.27 -13.91 22.45
N LEU A 119 2.30 -14.74 21.40
CA LEU A 119 1.39 -15.86 21.16
C LEU A 119 2.12 -17.20 21.37
N ASP A 120 3.20 -17.19 22.17
CA ASP A 120 3.92 -18.41 22.53
C ASP A 120 2.90 -19.47 22.95
N CYS A 121 2.92 -20.58 22.21
CA CYS A 121 1.91 -21.61 22.27
C CYS A 121 1.72 -22.03 23.73
N ASP A 122 0.51 -21.88 24.28
CA ASP A 122 0.05 -22.67 25.41
C ASP A 122 0.01 -24.15 24.95
N GLU A 123 1.18 -24.76 24.82
CA GLU A 123 1.36 -26.21 24.78
C GLU A 123 1.23 -26.73 26.20
N ASP A 124 0.08 -26.54 26.82
CA ASP A 124 -0.27 -27.30 28.02
C ASP A 124 -1.67 -27.92 27.87
N GLU A 125 -1.62 -29.24 27.72
CA GLU A 125 -2.60 -30.20 28.21
C GLU A 125 -4.01 -30.13 27.61
N ASN A 126 -4.20 -30.85 26.49
CA ASN A 126 -5.30 -31.82 26.36
C ASN A 126 -5.06 -32.74 25.14
N GLU A 127 -3.99 -33.54 25.20
CA GLU A 127 -3.97 -34.84 24.50
C GLU A 127 -4.81 -35.85 25.28
N SER A 128 -6.13 -35.67 25.29
CA SER A 128 -7.11 -36.73 25.53
C SER A 128 -8.44 -36.19 25.00
N SER A 129 -9.11 -36.78 24.02
CA SER A 129 -9.29 -38.19 23.70
C SER A 129 -9.62 -38.30 22.20
N ASP A 130 -8.90 -39.14 21.46
CA ASP A 130 -9.38 -39.56 20.14
C ASP A 130 -10.61 -40.45 20.39
N GLU A 131 -11.81 -39.87 20.33
CA GLU A 131 -13.07 -40.60 20.42
C GLU A 131 -13.08 -41.79 19.43
N GLU A 132 -13.56 -42.95 19.89
CA GLU A 132 -13.63 -44.16 19.06
C GLU A 132 -14.48 -43.91 17.80
N VAL A 133 -13.93 -44.24 16.62
CA VAL A 133 -14.66 -44.08 15.35
C VAL A 133 -15.61 -45.28 15.20
N GLN A 134 -16.91 -45.06 15.40
CA GLN A 134 -17.91 -46.11 15.24
C GLN A 134 -18.16 -46.43 13.76
N GLY A 135 -18.30 -47.72 13.43
CA GLY A 135 -18.75 -48.17 12.10
C GLY A 135 -17.65 -48.49 11.09
N VAL A 136 -16.43 -48.81 11.53
CA VAL A 136 -15.29 -49.13 10.66
C VAL A 136 -14.97 -50.63 10.70
N GLU A 137 -14.75 -51.27 9.54
CA GLU A 137 -14.54 -52.73 9.44
C GLU A 137 -13.08 -53.14 9.70
N THR A 138 -12.13 -52.21 9.57
CA THR A 138 -10.69 -52.47 9.76
C THR A 138 -9.97 -51.43 10.62
N LYS A 139 -8.92 -51.85 11.33
CA LYS A 139 -8.06 -50.94 12.12
C LYS A 139 -7.26 -49.96 11.25
N GLU A 140 -7.01 -50.30 9.99
CA GLU A 140 -6.29 -49.42 9.05
C GLU A 140 -7.16 -48.23 8.62
N GLU A 141 -8.44 -48.45 8.33
CA GLU A 141 -9.40 -47.39 8.04
C GLU A 141 -9.62 -46.47 9.25
N GLU A 142 -9.70 -47.03 10.46
CA GLU A 142 -9.84 -46.24 11.69
C GLU A 142 -8.62 -45.31 11.91
N ASN A 143 -7.42 -45.84 11.71
CA ASN A 143 -6.18 -45.07 11.81
C ASN A 143 -6.07 -44.00 10.71
N GLY A 144 -6.54 -44.29 9.50
CA GLY A 144 -6.62 -43.32 8.41
C GLY A 144 -7.51 -42.12 8.75
N ILE A 145 -8.72 -42.38 9.24
CA ILE A 145 -9.68 -41.33 9.64
C ILE A 145 -9.14 -40.50 10.81
N LYS A 146 -8.53 -41.14 11.82
CA LYS A 146 -7.92 -40.43 12.96
C LYS A 146 -6.77 -39.52 12.51
N ARG A 147 -5.95 -39.99 11.55
CA ARG A 147 -4.87 -39.20 10.97
C ARG A 147 -5.40 -37.98 10.21
N GLU A 148 -6.39 -38.17 9.33
CA GLU A 148 -7.00 -37.06 8.58
C GLU A 148 -7.63 -36.02 9.53
N ARG A 149 -8.36 -36.46 10.56
CA ARG A 149 -8.91 -35.55 11.59
C ARG A 149 -7.83 -34.75 12.31
N ARG A 150 -6.70 -35.38 12.64
CA ARG A 150 -5.56 -34.70 13.30
C ARG A 150 -4.91 -33.69 12.36
N GLU A 151 -4.74 -34.04 11.08
CA GLU A 151 -4.19 -33.14 10.07
C GLU A 151 -5.10 -31.92 9.86
N SER A 152 -6.41 -32.10 9.66
CA SER A 152 -7.36 -30.98 9.53
C SER A 152 -7.41 -30.08 10.78
N ARG A 153 -7.39 -30.67 11.98
CA ARG A 153 -7.37 -29.89 13.23
C ARG A 153 -6.07 -29.08 13.38
N ASN A 154 -4.94 -29.62 12.93
CA ASN A 154 -3.67 -28.91 12.93
C ASN A 154 -3.64 -27.78 11.89
N GLU A 155 -4.24 -27.99 10.71
CA GLU A 155 -4.41 -26.93 9.70
C GLU A 155 -5.24 -25.77 10.25
N GLU A 156 -6.42 -26.05 10.84
CA GLU A 156 -7.28 -25.03 11.44
C GLU A 156 -6.56 -24.26 12.57
N LYS A 157 -5.83 -24.97 13.45
CA LYS A 157 -5.00 -24.33 14.48
C LYS A 157 -3.93 -23.40 13.90
N ASN A 158 -3.25 -23.83 12.83
CA ASN A 158 -2.25 -23.02 12.17
C ASN A 158 -2.87 -21.79 11.51
N GLU A 159 -4.02 -21.92 10.85
CA GLU A 159 -4.73 -20.79 10.24
C GLU A 159 -5.16 -19.76 11.30
N ASN A 160 -5.75 -20.20 12.40
CA ASN A 160 -6.13 -19.33 13.51
C ASN A 160 -4.91 -18.61 14.11
N LEU A 161 -3.81 -19.33 14.33
CA LEU A 161 -2.56 -18.73 14.81
C LEU A 161 -2.03 -17.67 13.85
N VAL A 162 -2.08 -17.92 12.53
CA VAL A 162 -1.64 -16.93 11.53
C VAL A 162 -2.52 -15.69 11.57
N ASP A 163 -3.83 -15.84 11.69
CA ASP A 163 -4.76 -14.71 11.75
C ASP A 163 -4.54 -13.89 13.04
N ASP A 164 -4.27 -14.56 14.17
CA ASP A 164 -3.91 -13.89 15.44
C ASP A 164 -2.54 -13.17 15.36
N ILE A 165 -1.55 -13.76 14.69
CA ILE A 165 -0.25 -13.11 14.42
C ILE A 165 -0.49 -11.82 13.63
N ILE A 166 -1.15 -11.90 12.47
CA ILE A 166 -1.39 -10.76 11.58
C ILE A 166 -2.12 -9.63 12.31
N LYS A 167 -3.13 -9.97 13.11
CA LYS A 167 -3.89 -8.99 13.91
C LYS A 167 -3.00 -8.20 14.88
N ARG A 168 -2.00 -8.84 15.49
CA ARG A 168 -1.07 -8.18 16.43
C ARG A 168 0.14 -7.55 15.73
N LEU A 169 0.47 -8.01 14.53
CA LEU A 169 1.68 -7.64 13.78
C LEU A 169 1.74 -6.15 13.46
N TRP A 170 0.61 -5.49 13.22
CA TRP A 170 0.51 -4.07 12.83
C TRP A 170 1.18 -3.07 13.77
N ARG A 171 1.50 -3.48 14.99
CA ARG A 171 2.26 -2.70 15.99
C ARG A 171 3.77 -2.68 15.76
N TYR A 172 4.28 -3.70 15.08
CA TYR A 172 5.70 -3.97 14.89
C TYR A 172 6.17 -3.60 13.49
N ILE A 173 5.24 -3.60 12.54
CA ILE A 173 5.56 -3.43 11.15
C ILE A 173 5.99 -1.98 10.88
N GLY A 174 7.21 -1.81 10.38
CA GLY A 174 7.66 -0.60 9.68
C GLY A 174 7.43 -0.70 8.17
N THR A 175 7.58 0.42 7.47
CA THR A 175 7.47 0.47 6.00
C THR A 175 8.50 1.41 5.38
N TYR A 176 8.89 1.13 4.15
CA TYR A 176 9.65 2.04 3.29
C TYR A 176 9.32 1.78 1.82
N SER A 177 9.57 2.77 0.97
CA SER A 177 9.40 2.64 -0.48
C SER A 177 10.75 2.62 -1.20
N ILE A 178 10.96 1.66 -2.11
CA ILE A 178 12.10 1.65 -3.04
C ILE A 178 11.63 2.17 -4.40
N ARG A 179 12.33 3.17 -4.95
CA ARG A 179 12.10 3.67 -6.31
C ARG A 179 13.25 3.25 -7.23
N TYR A 180 12.94 2.50 -8.27
CA TYR A 180 13.91 2.12 -9.31
C TYR A 180 13.94 3.18 -10.42
N LYS A 181 15.12 3.48 -10.96
CA LYS A 181 15.34 4.53 -11.98
C LYS A 181 14.88 4.15 -13.42
N LYS A 182 14.01 3.14 -13.63
CA LYS A 182 13.60 2.73 -14.99
C LYS A 182 12.12 2.98 -15.26
N GLU A 183 11.88 3.96 -16.13
CA GLU A 183 10.77 4.22 -17.09
C GLU A 183 9.29 3.98 -16.69
N VAL A 184 8.99 3.43 -15.52
CA VAL A 184 7.64 3.41 -14.93
C VAL A 184 7.81 3.86 -13.48
N GLU A 185 6.99 4.82 -13.05
CA GLU A 185 6.93 5.33 -11.67
C GLU A 185 6.41 4.28 -10.67
N GLU A 186 6.88 3.04 -10.75
CA GLU A 186 6.51 1.97 -9.84
C GLU A 186 7.47 1.99 -8.65
N SER A 187 7.04 2.67 -7.58
CA SER A 187 7.64 2.49 -6.26
C SER A 187 7.15 1.17 -5.67
N CYS A 188 8.07 0.30 -5.25
CA CYS A 188 7.72 -0.88 -4.48
C CYS A 188 7.66 -0.50 -2.99
N ILE A 189 6.53 -0.79 -2.34
CA ILE A 189 6.34 -0.62 -0.89
C ILE A 189 6.77 -1.92 -0.21
N VAL A 190 7.75 -1.83 0.68
CA VAL A 190 8.22 -2.95 1.48
C VAL A 190 7.82 -2.74 2.93
N TRP A 191 7.20 -3.76 3.51
CA TRP A 191 6.88 -3.82 4.92
C TRP A 191 7.86 -4.74 5.62
N TYR A 192 8.20 -4.41 6.86
CA TYR A 192 9.22 -5.15 7.60
C TYR A 192 8.93 -5.22 9.09
N VAL A 193 9.41 -6.29 9.72
CA VAL A 193 9.46 -6.46 11.17
C VAL A 193 10.93 -6.48 11.56
N MET A 194 11.32 -5.63 12.52
CA MET A 194 12.68 -5.62 13.05
C MET A 194 12.95 -6.89 13.86
N ASP A 195 14.21 -7.18 14.12
CA ASP A 195 14.62 -8.22 15.06
C ASP A 195 13.99 -8.06 16.47
N GLU A 196 14.24 -9.06 17.32
CA GLU A 196 13.69 -9.16 18.66
C GLU A 196 14.06 -7.97 19.55
N LEU A 197 15.21 -7.32 19.33
CA LEU A 197 15.62 -6.15 20.09
C LEU A 197 14.92 -4.90 19.55
N GLY A 198 14.98 -4.67 18.24
CA GLY A 198 14.38 -3.51 17.60
C GLY A 198 12.87 -3.45 17.80
N SER A 199 12.19 -4.60 17.74
CA SER A 199 10.75 -4.71 17.96
C SER A 199 10.31 -4.42 19.40
N ARG A 200 11.25 -4.32 20.36
CA ARG A 200 10.99 -4.01 21.79
C ARG A 200 11.30 -2.56 22.16
N ILE A 201 11.75 -1.75 21.21
CA ILE A 201 11.88 -0.30 21.42
C ILE A 201 10.48 0.28 21.61
N GLY A 202 10.26 0.94 22.75
CA GLY A 202 8.95 1.40 23.16
C GLY A 202 8.41 2.51 22.27
N HIS A 203 7.08 2.60 22.18
CA HIS A 203 6.42 3.76 21.57
C HIS A 203 6.10 4.83 22.63
N SER A 204 6.48 6.09 22.41
CA SER A 204 5.99 7.24 23.18
C SER A 204 6.20 8.55 22.42
N ARG A 205 5.16 9.36 22.21
CA ARG A 205 5.31 10.72 21.64
C ARG A 205 5.95 11.71 22.61
N GLU A 206 5.59 11.63 23.89
CA GLU A 206 6.04 12.59 24.92
C GLU A 206 7.46 12.33 25.41
N ASN A 207 7.83 11.04 25.53
CA ASN A 207 9.11 10.62 26.11
C ASN A 207 10.11 10.11 25.06
N THR A 208 9.95 10.51 23.78
CA THR A 208 10.87 10.08 22.70
C THR A 208 12.30 10.49 23.03
N ASN A 209 13.19 9.51 23.02
CA ASN A 209 14.62 9.72 23.27
C ASN A 209 15.52 9.01 22.22
N ALA A 210 14.89 8.30 21.28
CA ALA A 210 15.53 7.62 20.17
C ALA A 210 14.74 7.75 18.87
N ARG A 211 15.44 7.58 17.75
CA ARG A 211 14.87 7.44 16.41
C ARG A 211 15.34 6.15 15.79
N VAL A 212 14.46 5.54 15.01
CA VAL A 212 14.76 4.36 14.22
C VAL A 212 14.28 4.61 12.80
N ILE A 213 15.20 4.64 11.85
CA ILE A 213 14.88 4.89 10.45
C ILE A 213 15.27 3.70 9.58
N PRO A 214 14.51 3.38 8.51
CA PRO A 214 14.98 2.45 7.50
C PRO A 214 16.06 3.14 6.65
N LEU A 215 17.18 2.44 6.40
CA LEU A 215 18.26 2.87 5.53
C LEU A 215 18.56 1.78 4.50
N PHE A 216 18.46 2.11 3.22
CA PHE A 216 18.90 1.20 2.16
C PHE A 216 20.39 1.38 1.91
N PHE A 217 21.17 0.30 2.07
CA PHE A 217 22.60 0.29 1.84
C PHE A 217 22.91 -0.33 0.47
N ALA A 218 23.35 0.52 -0.46
CA ALA A 218 23.46 0.16 -1.88
C ALA A 218 24.46 -0.99 -2.16
N PRO A 219 25.62 -1.09 -1.47
CA PRO A 219 26.55 -2.19 -1.69
C PRO A 219 25.97 -3.58 -1.38
N HIS A 220 25.13 -3.70 -0.36
CA HIS A 220 24.50 -4.96 0.01
C HIS A 220 23.20 -5.20 -0.77
N GLY A 221 22.56 -4.14 -1.25
CA GLY A 221 21.24 -4.22 -1.84
C GLY A 221 20.16 -4.56 -0.80
N LEU A 222 20.41 -4.23 0.47
CA LEU A 222 19.56 -4.52 1.62
C LEU A 222 19.20 -3.24 2.37
N SER A 223 18.08 -3.30 3.10
CA SER A 223 17.69 -2.26 4.05
C SER A 223 17.97 -2.73 5.47
N TYR A 224 18.41 -1.78 6.30
CA TYR A 224 18.60 -1.97 7.74
C TYR A 224 17.75 -0.94 8.48
N SER A 225 17.42 -1.23 9.73
CA SER A 225 16.92 -0.20 10.65
C SER A 225 18.10 0.39 11.41
N VAL A 226 18.17 1.73 11.46
CA VAL A 226 19.26 2.45 12.13
C VAL A 226 18.72 3.15 13.35
N LEU A 227 19.18 2.72 14.53
CA LEU A 227 18.84 3.30 15.82
C LEU A 227 19.89 4.34 16.24
N PHE A 228 19.44 5.53 16.60
CA PHE A 228 20.27 6.60 17.18
C PHE A 228 19.46 7.42 18.18
N PHE A 229 20.13 8.18 19.03
CA PHE A 229 19.51 8.89 20.15
C PHE A 229 19.33 10.38 19.87
N THR A 230 18.28 10.98 20.44
CA THR A 230 18.00 12.41 20.31
C THR A 230 18.62 13.24 21.44
N ALA A 231 19.04 12.57 22.52
CA ALA A 231 19.74 13.15 23.67
C ALA A 231 20.65 12.10 24.32
N ASP A 232 21.58 12.54 25.15
CA ASP A 232 22.39 11.62 25.96
C ASP A 232 21.49 10.86 26.94
N LEU A 233 21.66 9.54 27.01
CA LEU A 233 20.88 8.65 27.86
C LEU A 233 21.73 8.14 29.02
N PRO A 234 21.33 8.37 30.28
CA PRO A 234 21.93 7.68 31.42
C PRO A 234 21.78 6.16 31.34
N GLU A 235 22.54 5.43 32.14
CA GLU A 235 22.28 4.02 32.43
C GLU A 235 20.87 3.83 33.00
N GLU A 236 20.26 2.67 32.78
CA GLU A 236 18.90 2.33 33.21
C GLU A 236 17.80 3.23 32.61
N THR A 237 18.03 3.84 31.45
CA THR A 237 17.04 4.66 30.74
C THR A 237 16.27 3.80 29.73
N THR A 238 14.94 3.78 29.83
CA THR A 238 14.08 3.12 28.84
C THR A 238 14.13 3.85 27.50
N VAL A 239 14.30 3.11 26.41
CA VAL A 239 14.40 3.64 25.05
C VAL A 239 13.03 3.73 24.40
N TYR A 240 12.65 4.94 23.98
CA TYR A 240 11.37 5.24 23.35
C TYR A 240 11.57 5.94 22.00
N ARG A 241 10.74 5.56 21.03
CA ARG A 241 10.60 6.23 19.74
C ARG A 241 9.15 6.62 19.48
N ASP A 242 8.94 7.61 18.61
CA ASP A 242 7.63 7.86 18.04
C ASP A 242 7.41 6.96 16.80
N CYS A 243 6.59 5.92 16.93
CA CYS A 243 6.23 5.01 15.85
C CYS A 243 5.26 5.63 14.83
N THR A 244 4.64 6.77 15.17
CA THR A 244 3.72 7.50 14.29
C THR A 244 4.44 8.55 13.43
N GLN A 245 5.73 8.78 13.68
CA GLN A 245 6.54 9.73 12.94
C GLN A 245 6.60 9.35 11.46
N SER A 246 5.88 10.11 10.64
CA SER A 246 5.69 9.87 9.20
C SER A 246 5.44 11.20 8.50
N LEU A 247 5.46 11.20 7.17
CA LEU A 247 5.08 12.40 6.42
C LEU A 247 3.63 12.83 6.72
N VAL A 248 2.75 11.84 6.98
CA VAL A 248 1.34 12.09 7.30
C VAL A 248 1.19 12.79 8.65
N SER A 249 1.91 12.35 9.70
CA SER A 249 1.84 13.02 11.01
C SER A 249 2.45 14.42 11.01
N LEU A 250 3.43 14.68 10.13
CA LEU A 250 3.96 16.04 9.91
C LEU A 250 2.97 16.95 9.19
N GLN A 251 2.21 16.42 8.23
CA GLN A 251 1.19 17.16 7.48
C GLN A 251 -0.09 17.38 8.30
N HIS A 252 -0.43 16.42 9.18
CA HIS A 252 -1.61 16.42 10.03
C HIS A 252 -1.24 16.17 11.51
N PRO A 253 -0.59 17.12 12.21
CA PRO A 253 -0.26 16.95 13.62
C PRO A 253 -1.48 16.67 14.51
N GLU A 254 -2.66 17.16 14.11
CA GLU A 254 -3.93 16.95 14.78
C GLU A 254 -4.47 15.51 14.68
N TRP A 255 -3.89 14.66 13.84
CA TRP A 255 -4.27 13.25 13.70
C TRP A 255 -3.46 12.31 14.58
N ALA A 256 -2.57 12.83 15.44
CA ALA A 256 -1.60 12.01 16.13
C ALA A 256 -2.24 10.89 16.99
N GLU A 257 -3.32 11.16 17.73
CA GLU A 257 -4.01 10.11 18.51
C GLU A 257 -4.71 9.05 17.62
N ILE A 258 -5.11 9.43 16.41
CA ILE A 258 -5.70 8.51 15.43
C ILE A 258 -4.62 7.60 14.83
N LEU A 259 -3.45 8.16 14.51
CA LEU A 259 -2.31 7.39 14.00
C LEU A 259 -1.75 6.42 15.04
N GLU A 260 -1.97 6.69 16.33
CA GLU A 260 -1.64 5.80 17.45
C GLU A 260 -2.58 4.59 17.60
N LEU A 261 -3.65 4.46 16.82
CA LEU A 261 -4.63 3.37 16.97
C LEU A 261 -4.06 1.96 16.77
N ALA A 262 -2.89 1.81 16.14
CA ALA A 262 -2.22 0.52 16.12
C ALA A 262 -1.71 0.11 17.53
N TRP A 263 -1.35 1.08 18.38
CA TRP A 263 -0.78 0.87 19.71
C TRP A 263 -1.76 1.16 20.86
N THR A 264 -2.75 2.02 20.64
CA THR A 264 -3.72 2.47 21.67
C THR A 264 -5.14 2.02 21.34
N ARG A 265 -6.02 1.99 22.35
CA ARG A 265 -7.44 1.64 22.18
C ARG A 265 -8.33 2.83 22.51
N ASN A 266 -8.27 3.85 21.66
CA ASN A 266 -9.06 5.07 21.82
C ASN A 266 -10.34 5.02 20.99
N ASP A 267 -11.46 5.46 21.57
CA ASP A 267 -12.75 5.52 20.89
C ASP A 267 -13.03 6.91 20.31
N PHE A 268 -13.05 6.97 18.98
CA PHE A 268 -13.29 8.21 18.21
C PHE A 268 -14.72 8.33 17.65
N SER A 269 -15.66 7.46 18.04
CA SER A 269 -17.05 7.51 17.54
C SER A 269 -17.80 8.80 17.83
N HIS A 270 -17.30 9.63 18.75
CA HIS A 270 -17.86 10.93 19.11
C HIS A 270 -17.50 12.05 18.10
N LEU A 271 -16.49 11.84 17.25
CA LEU A 271 -16.08 12.83 16.24
C LEU A 271 -17.11 12.93 15.12
N PRO A 272 -17.22 14.08 14.43
CA PRO A 272 -18.08 14.22 13.26
C PRO A 272 -17.72 13.18 12.17
N SER A 273 -18.73 12.47 11.67
CA SER A 273 -18.60 11.52 10.55
C SER A 273 -18.88 12.16 9.18
N SER A 274 -19.46 13.37 9.16
CA SER A 274 -19.77 14.10 7.94
C SER A 274 -18.52 14.69 7.31
N THR A 275 -18.37 14.46 6.02
CA THR A 275 -17.36 15.10 5.18
C THR A 275 -17.77 16.55 4.87
N THR A 276 -16.79 17.45 4.75
CA THR A 276 -17.03 18.80 4.23
C THR A 276 -16.84 18.80 2.74
N ALA A 277 -17.65 19.56 2.00
CA ALA A 277 -17.46 19.72 0.57
C ALA A 277 -16.04 20.26 0.29
N PRO A 278 -15.25 19.58 -0.55
CA PRO A 278 -13.90 20.05 -0.89
C PRO A 278 -13.97 21.36 -1.68
N ASP A 279 -12.92 22.17 -1.55
CA ASP A 279 -12.76 23.42 -2.29
C ASP A 279 -12.16 23.17 -3.69
N ASP A 280 -12.05 24.24 -4.48
CA ASP A 280 -11.47 24.17 -5.84
C ASP A 280 -9.98 23.78 -5.82
N GLU A 281 -9.27 24.05 -4.72
CA GLU A 281 -7.86 23.67 -4.56
C GLU A 281 -7.72 22.15 -4.47
N PHE A 282 -8.65 21.44 -3.82
CA PHE A 282 -8.67 19.97 -3.81
C PHE A 282 -8.70 19.37 -5.22
N PHE A 283 -9.50 19.94 -6.12
CA PHE A 283 -9.64 19.44 -7.50
C PHE A 283 -8.47 19.82 -8.42
N THR A 284 -7.70 20.84 -8.06
CA THR A 284 -6.61 21.37 -8.90
C THR A 284 -5.21 21.10 -8.36
N GLY A 285 -5.07 20.87 -7.06
CA GLY A 285 -3.80 20.66 -6.36
C GLY A 285 -3.13 19.34 -6.74
N GLY A 286 -1.81 19.37 -6.86
CA GLY A 286 -0.98 18.20 -7.18
C GLY A 286 -1.21 17.61 -8.58
N ARG A 287 -1.89 18.35 -9.47
CA ARG A 287 -2.30 17.90 -10.81
C ARG A 287 -1.85 18.90 -11.88
N SER A 288 -1.70 18.41 -13.11
CA SER A 288 -1.52 19.28 -14.27
C SER A 288 -2.80 20.09 -14.47
N LYS A 289 -2.70 21.42 -14.31
CA LYS A 289 -3.84 22.31 -14.45
C LYS A 289 -4.22 22.46 -15.92
N ASP A 290 -5.50 22.25 -16.22
CA ASP A 290 -6.03 22.47 -17.55
C ASP A 290 -6.15 23.96 -17.85
N GLU A 291 -5.57 24.37 -18.98
CA GLU A 291 -5.64 25.72 -19.50
C GLU A 291 -6.96 25.89 -20.26
N ILE A 292 -8.00 26.37 -19.60
CA ILE A 292 -9.34 26.49 -20.21
C ILE A 292 -9.45 27.79 -21.04
N PRO A 293 -9.85 27.73 -22.32
CA PRO A 293 -10.10 28.93 -23.14
C PRO A 293 -11.41 29.64 -22.73
N SER A 294 -11.47 30.96 -22.91
CA SER A 294 -12.72 31.74 -22.72
C SER A 294 -13.76 31.43 -23.79
N GLU A 295 -15.01 31.85 -23.59
CA GLU A 295 -16.08 31.66 -24.58
C GLU A 295 -15.76 32.38 -25.90
N GLU A 296 -15.11 33.55 -25.85
CA GLU A 296 -14.68 34.29 -27.03
C GLU A 296 -13.57 33.57 -27.79
N GLU A 297 -12.63 32.95 -27.06
CA GLU A 297 -11.54 32.15 -27.64
C GLU A 297 -12.05 30.85 -28.27
N GLN A 298 -13.16 30.29 -27.75
CA GLN A 298 -13.81 29.08 -28.30
C GLN A 298 -14.73 29.36 -29.50
N SER A 299 -15.29 30.57 -29.60
CA SER A 299 -16.20 30.97 -30.67
C SER A 299 -15.75 30.62 -32.11
N PRO A 300 -14.47 30.78 -32.51
CA PRO A 300 -14.03 30.42 -33.87
C PRO A 300 -13.80 28.91 -34.08
N CYS A 301 -13.87 28.09 -33.03
CA CYS A 301 -13.54 26.66 -33.13
C CYS A 301 -14.59 25.90 -33.95
N SER A 302 -14.12 25.14 -34.94
CA SER A 302 -15.00 24.39 -35.84
C SER A 302 -14.23 23.27 -36.54
N PHE A 303 -14.64 22.03 -36.29
CA PHE A 303 -14.01 20.86 -36.88
C PHE A 303 -14.23 20.81 -38.40
N LYS A 304 -13.12 20.86 -39.15
CA LYS A 304 -13.10 20.79 -40.62
C LYS A 304 -11.93 19.92 -41.07
N PRO A 305 -12.10 18.58 -41.09
CA PRO A 305 -10.99 17.67 -41.30
C PRO A 305 -10.41 17.74 -42.71
N SER A 306 -9.10 17.53 -42.80
CA SER A 306 -8.38 17.32 -44.06
C SER A 306 -8.75 15.98 -44.69
N LYS A 307 -8.37 15.81 -45.96
CA LYS A 307 -8.43 14.53 -46.68
C LYS A 307 -7.08 14.32 -47.39
N PRO A 308 -6.24 13.34 -46.98
CA PRO A 308 -6.43 12.40 -45.86
C PRO A 308 -6.49 13.11 -44.49
N LEU A 309 -7.03 12.43 -43.48
CA LEU A 309 -7.14 12.95 -42.11
C LEU A 309 -5.76 13.05 -41.47
N LYS A 310 -5.42 14.18 -40.85
CA LYS A 310 -4.14 14.35 -40.14
C LYS A 310 -4.29 13.98 -38.68
N ILE A 311 -3.50 13.02 -38.20
CA ILE A 311 -3.58 12.52 -36.83
C ILE A 311 -2.25 12.75 -36.10
N PHE A 312 -2.30 13.36 -34.93
CA PHE A 312 -1.20 13.39 -33.97
C PHE A 312 -1.51 12.40 -32.83
N CYS A 313 -0.58 11.51 -32.52
CA CYS A 313 -0.75 10.53 -31.46
C CYS A 313 0.55 10.16 -30.76
N ASP A 314 0.46 9.74 -29.50
CA ASP A 314 1.56 9.20 -28.70
C ASP A 314 1.65 7.67 -28.74
N ASP A 315 0.58 6.99 -29.19
CA ASP A 315 0.52 5.54 -29.42
C ASP A 315 -0.30 5.24 -30.68
N VAL A 316 0.25 4.38 -31.54
CA VAL A 316 -0.36 3.98 -32.83
C VAL A 316 -1.27 2.77 -32.72
N GLN A 317 -1.27 2.03 -31.61
CA GLN A 317 -1.96 0.74 -31.46
C GLN A 317 -3.45 0.78 -31.84
N LEU A 318 -4.14 1.88 -31.52
CA LEU A 318 -5.55 2.06 -31.85
C LEU A 318 -5.77 2.59 -33.29
N ILE A 319 -4.82 3.38 -33.79
CA ILE A 319 -4.91 4.10 -35.06
C ILE A 319 -4.58 3.18 -36.25
N GLU A 320 -3.71 2.18 -36.05
CA GLU A 320 -3.35 1.19 -37.09
C GLU A 320 -4.53 0.38 -37.64
N HIS A 321 -5.64 0.32 -36.90
CA HIS A 321 -6.85 -0.41 -37.28
C HIS A 321 -7.93 0.47 -37.90
N LEU A 322 -7.67 1.77 -38.09
CA LEU A 322 -8.63 2.66 -38.73
C LEU A 322 -8.82 2.29 -40.21
N THR A 323 -10.08 2.34 -40.67
CA THR A 323 -10.45 2.03 -42.06
C THR A 323 -10.53 3.27 -42.95
N ILE A 324 -10.01 4.40 -42.49
CA ILE A 324 -10.05 5.69 -43.19
C ILE A 324 -8.66 6.08 -43.68
N ASP A 325 -8.58 6.91 -44.72
CA ASP A 325 -7.30 7.47 -45.17
C ASP A 325 -6.81 8.51 -44.16
N PHE A 326 -5.61 8.30 -43.60
CA PHE A 326 -4.99 9.22 -42.66
C PHE A 326 -3.47 9.35 -42.90
N GLU A 327 -2.90 10.44 -42.41
CA GLU A 327 -1.45 10.63 -42.29
C GLU A 327 -1.11 11.04 -40.85
N LEU A 328 0.02 10.53 -40.34
CA LEU A 328 0.53 10.92 -39.04
C LEU A 328 1.32 12.22 -39.16
N VAL A 329 1.12 13.14 -38.21
CA VAL A 329 1.87 14.39 -38.12
C VAL A 329 2.68 14.44 -36.83
N GLU A 330 3.81 15.14 -36.85
CA GLU A 330 4.72 15.27 -35.70
C GLU A 330 4.36 16.42 -34.75
N ASP A 331 3.49 17.34 -35.18
CA ASP A 331 3.04 18.49 -34.40
C ASP A 331 1.52 18.55 -34.37
N TRP A 332 0.95 18.49 -33.16
CA TRP A 332 -0.49 18.58 -32.93
C TRP A 332 -1.12 19.87 -33.47
N LYS A 333 -0.33 20.95 -33.66
CA LYS A 333 -0.81 22.19 -34.29
C LYS A 333 -1.19 22.02 -35.75
N ASN A 334 -0.73 20.96 -36.40
CA ASN A 334 -1.02 20.63 -37.80
C ASN A 334 -1.99 19.46 -37.96
N ALA A 335 -2.52 18.91 -36.85
CA ALA A 335 -3.41 17.76 -36.86
C ALA A 335 -4.89 18.17 -36.99
N ASP A 336 -5.71 17.30 -37.58
CA ASP A 336 -7.17 17.38 -37.47
C ASP A 336 -7.66 16.67 -36.19
N VAL A 337 -6.97 15.59 -35.79
CA VAL A 337 -7.29 14.80 -34.59
C VAL A 337 -6.04 14.60 -33.75
N ILE A 338 -6.15 14.91 -32.47
CA ILE A 338 -5.15 14.73 -31.42
C ILE A 338 -5.62 13.55 -30.58
N TRP A 339 -4.93 12.42 -30.66
CA TRP A 339 -5.30 11.20 -29.98
C TRP A 339 -4.19 10.79 -29.02
N LEU A 340 -4.39 11.05 -27.73
CA LEU A 340 -3.37 10.85 -26.72
C LEU A 340 -3.80 9.85 -25.66
N HIS A 341 -2.86 9.02 -25.23
CA HIS A 341 -2.92 8.27 -23.99
C HIS A 341 -2.57 9.17 -22.79
N GLN A 342 -1.60 10.07 -22.96
CA GLN A 342 -1.21 11.04 -21.93
C GLN A 342 -2.25 12.17 -21.76
N HIS A 343 -2.32 12.73 -20.55
CA HIS A 343 -3.23 13.84 -20.23
C HIS A 343 -2.96 15.08 -21.08
N PHE A 344 -3.98 15.56 -21.79
CA PHE A 344 -3.94 16.82 -22.52
C PHE A 344 -4.44 17.97 -21.63
N TYR A 345 -3.64 19.02 -21.48
CA TYR A 345 -3.93 20.16 -20.61
C TYR A 345 -3.92 21.53 -21.32
N LYS A 346 -3.51 21.59 -22.59
CA LYS A 346 -3.29 22.84 -23.35
C LYS A 346 -4.51 23.29 -24.14
N TYR A 347 -5.71 23.20 -23.56
CA TYR A 347 -6.97 23.48 -24.28
C TYR A 347 -7.05 24.93 -24.80
N LYS A 348 -6.43 25.88 -24.09
CA LYS A 348 -6.35 27.27 -24.51
C LYS A 348 -5.45 27.46 -25.73
N ASP A 349 -4.24 26.89 -25.73
CA ASP A 349 -3.35 26.94 -26.90
C ASP A 349 -3.99 26.19 -28.09
N LEU A 350 -4.74 25.11 -27.83
CA LEU A 350 -5.50 24.41 -28.87
C LEU A 350 -6.51 25.33 -29.55
N ALA A 351 -7.34 26.02 -28.78
CA ALA A 351 -8.34 26.95 -29.32
C ALA A 351 -7.71 28.09 -30.14
N LEU A 352 -6.53 28.59 -29.73
CA LEU A 352 -5.87 29.72 -30.40
C LEU A 352 -5.02 29.30 -31.61
N SER A 353 -4.26 28.21 -31.49
CA SER A 353 -3.29 27.78 -32.50
C SER A 353 -3.87 26.80 -33.52
N ASN A 354 -4.85 25.97 -33.13
CA ASN A 354 -5.48 24.97 -33.99
C ASN A 354 -6.98 24.81 -33.69
N PRO A 355 -7.81 25.85 -33.97
CA PRO A 355 -9.26 25.86 -33.68
C PRO A 355 -10.07 24.82 -34.46
N GLY A 356 -9.45 24.14 -35.44
CA GLY A 356 -10.09 23.13 -36.27
C GLY A 356 -9.91 21.70 -35.78
N ALA A 357 -9.09 21.47 -34.76
CA ALA A 357 -8.76 20.13 -34.29
C ALA A 357 -9.73 19.58 -33.22
N LEU A 358 -9.81 18.26 -33.14
CA LEU A 358 -10.43 17.53 -32.03
C LEU A 358 -9.36 16.86 -31.17
N VAL A 359 -9.64 16.77 -29.87
CA VAL A 359 -8.85 15.98 -28.92
C VAL A 359 -9.74 14.92 -28.27
N ASN A 360 -9.19 13.75 -27.98
CA ASN A 360 -9.92 12.60 -27.43
C ASN A 360 -10.19 12.67 -25.91
N GLN A 361 -10.10 13.86 -25.31
CA GLN A 361 -10.21 14.09 -23.87
C GLN A 361 -11.01 15.37 -23.61
N PHE A 362 -11.71 15.44 -22.47
CA PHE A 362 -12.37 16.66 -22.02
C PHE A 362 -11.56 17.36 -20.91
N PRO A 363 -11.58 18.71 -20.86
CA PRO A 363 -11.02 19.41 -19.72
C PRO A 363 -11.69 18.96 -18.42
N CYS A 364 -10.88 18.78 -17.38
CA CYS A 364 -11.25 18.32 -16.05
C CYS A 364 -11.92 16.93 -16.01
N GLU A 365 -11.76 16.07 -17.03
CA GLU A 365 -12.33 14.71 -17.00
C GLU A 365 -11.79 13.84 -15.86
N CYS A 366 -10.62 14.21 -15.32
CA CYS A 366 -10.01 13.59 -14.13
C CYS A 366 -10.97 13.55 -12.93
N CYS A 367 -11.91 14.50 -12.82
CA CYS A 367 -12.97 14.50 -11.82
C CYS A 367 -13.82 13.21 -11.82
N LEU A 368 -13.95 12.54 -12.97
CA LEU A 368 -14.70 11.29 -13.11
C LEU A 368 -13.80 10.06 -13.18
N THR A 369 -12.57 10.20 -13.70
CA THR A 369 -11.66 9.08 -13.94
C THR A 369 -10.68 8.82 -12.79
N THR A 370 -10.60 9.73 -11.81
CA THR A 370 -9.72 9.66 -10.64
C THR A 370 -10.53 9.33 -9.39
N LYS A 371 -10.08 8.36 -8.59
CA LYS A 371 -10.94 7.74 -7.56
C LYS A 371 -11.31 8.68 -6.42
N ASP A 372 -10.37 9.50 -5.97
CA ASP A 372 -10.57 10.48 -4.90
C ASP A 372 -11.45 11.65 -5.34
N LEU A 373 -11.25 12.15 -6.57
CA LEU A 373 -12.09 13.22 -7.12
C LEU A 373 -13.53 12.73 -7.36
N LEU A 374 -13.69 11.52 -7.89
CA LEU A 374 -15.00 10.91 -8.04
C LEU A 374 -15.69 10.73 -6.68
N ALA A 375 -14.95 10.27 -5.66
CA ALA A 375 -15.48 10.13 -4.31
C ALA A 375 -15.92 11.47 -3.72
N ALA A 376 -15.11 12.52 -3.88
CA ALA A 376 -15.42 13.88 -3.45
C ALA A 376 -16.70 14.42 -4.11
N ILE A 377 -16.93 14.14 -5.40
CA ILE A 377 -18.15 14.55 -6.11
C ILE A 377 -19.35 13.73 -5.64
N MET A 378 -19.19 12.41 -5.54
CA MET A 378 -20.28 11.50 -5.17
C MET A 378 -20.69 11.64 -3.71
N CYS A 379 -19.78 12.03 -2.82
CA CYS A 379 -20.04 12.16 -1.38
C CYS A 379 -20.11 13.63 -0.92
N ARG A 380 -20.23 14.59 -1.84
CA ARG A 380 -20.15 16.03 -1.57
C ARG A 380 -21.13 16.52 -0.49
N ASP A 381 -22.32 15.94 -0.47
CA ASP A 381 -23.39 16.32 0.46
C ASP A 381 -23.40 15.43 1.73
N GLY A 382 -22.29 14.73 2.01
CA GLY A 382 -22.10 13.87 3.17
C GLY A 382 -22.80 12.51 3.09
N GLN A 383 -23.63 12.28 2.06
CA GLN A 383 -24.29 11.00 1.79
C GLN A 383 -24.12 10.64 0.31
N PRO A 384 -23.57 9.47 -0.02
CA PRO A 384 -23.46 9.03 -1.40
C PRO A 384 -24.84 8.69 -1.99
N PRO A 385 -25.04 8.83 -3.32
CA PRO A 385 -26.18 8.24 -4.02
C PRO A 385 -26.29 6.74 -3.75
N GLU A 386 -27.50 6.17 -3.83
CA GLU A 386 -27.75 4.75 -3.55
C GLU A 386 -26.89 3.78 -4.39
N TYR A 387 -26.53 4.19 -5.61
CA TYR A 387 -25.69 3.41 -6.52
C TYR A 387 -24.18 3.56 -6.27
N TYR A 388 -23.77 4.35 -5.28
CA TYR A 388 -22.37 4.59 -4.93
C TYR A 388 -22.10 4.22 -3.48
N GLN A 389 -20.96 3.59 -3.21
CA GLN A 389 -20.61 3.16 -1.85
C GLN A 389 -19.98 4.31 -1.07
N MET A 390 -20.28 4.37 0.23
CA MET A 390 -19.64 5.28 1.17
C MET A 390 -18.13 5.21 1.03
N THR A 391 -17.50 6.35 0.78
CA THR A 391 -16.08 6.45 0.45
C THR A 391 -15.46 7.67 1.14
N TYR A 392 -14.28 7.49 1.73
CA TYR A 392 -13.49 8.54 2.37
C TYR A 392 -12.13 8.64 1.70
N ASN A 393 -11.60 9.85 1.53
CA ASN A 393 -10.21 10.09 1.18
C ASN A 393 -9.35 10.08 2.46
N LEU A 394 -8.52 9.05 2.63
CA LEU A 394 -7.75 8.87 3.87
C LEU A 394 -6.64 9.92 4.06
N ASN A 395 -6.36 10.75 3.06
CA ASN A 395 -5.42 11.87 3.17
C ASN A 395 -6.06 13.16 3.64
N THR A 396 -7.40 13.25 3.63
CA THR A 396 -8.11 14.46 4.08
C THR A 396 -9.19 14.16 5.11
N GLU A 397 -9.63 12.90 5.21
CA GLU A 397 -10.83 12.48 5.94
C GLU A 397 -10.57 11.26 6.85
N LEU A 398 -9.31 11.01 7.24
CA LEU A 398 -8.97 9.89 8.14
C LEU A 398 -9.76 9.93 9.46
N PRO A 399 -9.90 11.08 10.17
CA PRO A 399 -10.70 11.15 11.39
C PRO A 399 -12.18 10.79 11.18
N GLN A 400 -12.79 11.26 10.10
CA GLN A 400 -14.19 11.01 9.75
C GLN A 400 -14.40 9.53 9.43
N PHE A 401 -13.46 8.92 8.70
CA PHE A 401 -13.44 7.49 8.46
C PHE A 401 -13.36 6.70 9.77
N VAL A 402 -12.41 7.01 10.65
CA VAL A 402 -12.23 6.31 11.93
C VAL A 402 -13.46 6.45 12.83
N SER A 403 -14.05 7.65 12.91
CA SER A 403 -15.30 7.87 13.65
C SER A 403 -16.42 6.96 13.14
N THR A 404 -16.61 6.95 11.81
CA THR A 404 -17.61 6.12 11.15
C THR A 404 -17.34 4.64 11.37
N PHE A 405 -16.09 4.22 11.30
CA PHE A 405 -15.68 2.85 11.56
C PHE A 405 -16.08 2.41 12.98
N HIS A 406 -15.81 3.23 13.99
CA HIS A 406 -16.22 2.93 15.38
C HIS A 406 -17.74 2.96 15.58
N GLN A 407 -18.45 3.91 14.97
CA GLN A 407 -19.92 3.96 15.02
C GLN A 407 -20.55 2.69 14.43
N ARG A 408 -20.06 2.23 13.27
CA ARG A 408 -20.51 0.99 12.62
C ARG A 408 -20.23 -0.24 13.48
N ALA A 409 -19.03 -0.32 14.06
CA ALA A 409 -18.67 -1.41 14.98
C ALA A 409 -19.61 -1.47 16.18
N LYS A 410 -19.91 -0.32 16.81
CA LYS A 410 -20.88 -0.24 17.92
C LYS A 410 -22.30 -0.61 17.52
N ALA A 411 -22.70 -0.33 16.28
CA ALA A 411 -24.00 -0.70 15.73
C ALA A 411 -24.08 -2.18 15.29
N GLY A 412 -22.98 -2.94 15.36
CA GLY A 412 -22.92 -4.32 14.88
C GLY A 412 -23.02 -4.44 13.36
N GLU A 413 -22.68 -3.37 12.63
CA GLU A 413 -22.68 -3.36 11.17
C GLU A 413 -21.42 -3.99 10.59
N SER A 414 -21.52 -4.53 9.38
CA SER A 414 -20.34 -4.99 8.64
C SER A 414 -19.33 -3.86 8.44
N ASN A 415 -18.06 -4.13 8.71
CA ASN A 415 -17.00 -3.13 8.65
C ASN A 415 -15.85 -3.53 7.74
N THR A 416 -16.14 -4.32 6.70
CA THR A 416 -15.17 -4.61 5.64
C THR A 416 -15.10 -3.44 4.67
N TRP A 417 -13.88 -2.99 4.40
CA TRP A 417 -13.55 -1.88 3.50
C TRP A 417 -12.56 -2.34 2.44
N ILE A 418 -12.61 -1.68 1.28
CA ILE A 418 -11.59 -1.79 0.25
C ILE A 418 -10.82 -0.48 0.18
N ILE A 419 -9.52 -0.55 0.47
CA ILE A 419 -8.57 0.55 0.41
C ILE A 419 -7.95 0.55 -0.98
N LYS A 420 -7.91 1.72 -1.63
CA LYS A 420 -7.41 1.87 -3.00
C LYS A 420 -6.54 3.11 -3.12
N PRO A 421 -5.41 3.04 -3.86
CA PRO A 421 -4.65 4.23 -4.21
C PRO A 421 -5.44 5.11 -5.19
N TRP A 422 -5.22 6.43 -5.16
CA TRP A 422 -5.91 7.39 -6.04
C TRP A 422 -5.77 6.99 -7.51
N ASN A 423 -4.53 6.81 -7.98
CA ASN A 423 -4.21 6.76 -9.41
C ASN A 423 -3.58 5.45 -9.90
N LEU A 424 -3.28 4.49 -9.01
CA LEU A 424 -2.83 3.17 -9.49
C LEU A 424 -4.00 2.37 -10.07
N ALA A 425 -3.67 1.53 -11.05
CA ALA A 425 -4.59 0.65 -11.74
C ALA A 425 -4.25 -0.83 -11.50
N ARG A 426 -5.01 -1.73 -12.12
CA ARG A 426 -4.75 -3.19 -12.12
C ARG A 426 -4.70 -3.87 -10.74
N GLY A 427 -5.30 -3.26 -9.72
CA GLY A 427 -5.35 -3.84 -8.37
C GLY A 427 -4.08 -3.65 -7.56
N MET A 428 -3.11 -2.91 -8.08
CA MET A 428 -1.88 -2.59 -7.36
C MET A 428 -2.21 -1.81 -6.09
N ASP A 429 -1.62 -2.25 -4.98
CA ASP A 429 -1.77 -1.65 -3.64
C ASP A 429 -3.23 -1.50 -3.17
N MET A 430 -4.11 -2.42 -3.60
CA MET A 430 -5.48 -2.50 -3.08
C MET A 430 -5.58 -3.53 -1.96
N HIS A 431 -6.28 -3.17 -0.89
CA HIS A 431 -6.42 -4.01 0.31
C HIS A 431 -7.89 -4.15 0.68
N VAL A 432 -8.36 -5.36 0.94
CA VAL A 432 -9.71 -5.59 1.50
C VAL A 432 -9.54 -6.07 2.92
N THR A 433 -10.04 -5.30 3.89
CA THR A 433 -9.83 -5.60 5.31
C THR A 433 -10.91 -4.96 6.17
N ASP A 434 -11.10 -5.51 7.36
CA ASP A 434 -11.88 -4.95 8.45
C ASP A 434 -11.01 -4.61 9.68
N SER A 435 -9.68 -4.63 9.55
CA SER A 435 -8.75 -4.17 10.60
C SER A 435 -8.56 -2.66 10.48
N LEU A 436 -8.95 -1.94 11.53
CA LEU A 436 -8.75 -0.50 11.63
C LEU A 436 -7.25 -0.17 11.70
N GLU A 437 -6.48 -0.96 12.43
CA GLU A 437 -5.04 -0.81 12.60
C GLU A 437 -4.31 -0.92 11.26
N LYS A 438 -4.67 -1.92 10.43
CA LYS A 438 -4.19 -2.05 9.06
C LYS A 438 -4.51 -0.80 8.24
N ILE A 439 -5.76 -0.34 8.26
CA ILE A 439 -6.20 0.80 7.45
C ILE A 439 -5.48 2.09 7.85
N VAL A 440 -5.33 2.36 9.15
CA VAL A 440 -4.59 3.52 9.66
C VAL A 440 -3.12 3.46 9.22
N ARG A 441 -2.46 2.30 9.32
CA ARG A 441 -1.06 2.15 8.88
C ARG A 441 -0.89 2.29 7.36
N LEU A 442 -1.89 1.90 6.56
CA LEU A 442 -1.83 2.00 5.10
C LEU A 442 -1.64 3.44 4.58
N VAL A 443 -2.04 4.47 5.33
CA VAL A 443 -1.87 5.88 4.92
C VAL A 443 -0.41 6.31 4.78
N GLU A 444 0.51 5.61 5.46
CA GLU A 444 1.96 5.86 5.40
C GLU A 444 2.57 5.53 4.04
N THR A 445 1.85 4.72 3.25
CA THR A 445 2.33 4.21 1.96
C THR A 445 1.78 5.01 0.78
N GLY A 446 1.38 6.25 1.04
CA GLY A 446 0.89 7.18 0.03
C GLY A 446 -0.62 7.21 -0.11
N PRO A 447 -1.12 8.05 -1.03
CA PRO A 447 -2.49 8.53 -0.97
C PRO A 447 -3.55 7.49 -1.35
N LYS A 448 -4.60 7.39 -0.53
CA LYS A 448 -5.59 6.30 -0.57
C LYS A 448 -7.01 6.76 -0.29
N ILE A 449 -7.97 6.03 -0.83
CA ILE A 449 -9.39 6.09 -0.44
C ILE A 449 -9.80 4.81 0.29
N ALA A 450 -10.70 4.92 1.27
CA ALA A 450 -11.41 3.81 1.88
C ALA A 450 -12.84 3.78 1.37
N CYS A 451 -13.23 2.71 0.68
CA CYS A 451 -14.58 2.55 0.12
C CYS A 451 -15.25 1.34 0.77
N LYS A 452 -16.50 1.48 1.22
CA LYS A 452 -17.22 0.38 1.87
C LYS A 452 -17.29 -0.82 0.92
N TYR A 453 -16.87 -2.00 1.40
CA TYR A 453 -16.89 -3.19 0.58
C TYR A 453 -18.31 -3.72 0.40
N ILE A 454 -18.60 -4.25 -0.78
CA ILE A 454 -19.87 -4.93 -1.08
C ILE A 454 -19.73 -6.38 -0.63
N ASP A 455 -20.22 -6.67 0.58
CA ASP A 455 -20.01 -7.95 1.26
C ASP A 455 -20.83 -9.10 0.65
N ARG A 456 -21.90 -8.76 -0.09
CA ARG A 456 -22.85 -9.71 -0.68
C ARG A 456 -23.05 -9.43 -2.18
N PRO A 457 -22.01 -9.57 -3.01
CA PRO A 457 -22.14 -9.36 -4.45
C PRO A 457 -23.01 -10.48 -5.06
N VAL A 458 -23.69 -10.17 -6.15
CA VAL A 458 -24.25 -11.21 -7.03
C VAL A 458 -23.07 -12.05 -7.55
N THR A 459 -23.20 -13.37 -7.46
CA THR A 459 -22.20 -14.31 -7.97
C THR A 459 -22.72 -15.04 -9.20
N PHE A 460 -21.80 -15.48 -10.05
CA PHE A 460 -22.09 -16.24 -11.25
C PHE A 460 -21.50 -17.65 -11.12
N LYS A 461 -22.32 -18.68 -11.32
CA LYS A 461 -21.84 -20.06 -11.32
C LYS A 461 -21.18 -20.37 -12.66
N ARG A 462 -19.87 -20.57 -12.67
CA ARG A 462 -19.15 -20.98 -13.88
C ARG A 462 -19.41 -22.46 -14.15
N GLU A 463 -19.74 -22.81 -15.39
CA GLU A 463 -20.01 -24.19 -15.79
C GLU A 463 -18.75 -25.07 -15.79
N ASP A 464 -17.60 -24.49 -16.15
CA ASP A 464 -16.33 -25.21 -16.27
C ASP A 464 -15.74 -25.68 -14.93
N THR A 465 -15.95 -24.90 -13.87
CA THR A 465 -15.43 -25.19 -12.52
C THR A 465 -16.54 -25.59 -11.54
N GLY A 466 -17.81 -25.33 -11.87
CA GLY A 466 -18.94 -25.47 -10.95
C GLY A 466 -18.97 -24.44 -9.81
N LYS A 467 -18.01 -23.50 -9.76
CA LYS A 467 -17.80 -22.55 -8.67
C LYS A 467 -18.54 -21.23 -8.91
N ASN A 468 -19.06 -20.62 -7.83
CA ASN A 468 -19.62 -19.27 -7.87
C ASN A 468 -18.50 -18.24 -7.82
N VAL A 469 -18.45 -17.31 -8.77
CA VAL A 469 -17.42 -16.28 -8.86
C VAL A 469 -18.03 -14.88 -8.84
N LYS A 470 -17.28 -13.91 -8.30
CA LYS A 470 -17.60 -12.49 -8.42
C LYS A 470 -17.31 -12.04 -9.86
N PHE A 471 -18.07 -11.05 -10.33
CA PHE A 471 -17.85 -10.43 -11.63
C PHE A 471 -18.09 -8.92 -11.56
N ASP A 472 -17.65 -8.22 -12.60
CA ASP A 472 -17.93 -6.82 -12.83
C ASP A 472 -18.27 -6.60 -14.29
N LEU A 473 -18.97 -5.50 -14.56
CA LEU A 473 -19.40 -5.11 -15.90
C LEU A 473 -18.63 -3.88 -16.34
N ARG A 474 -17.95 -3.97 -17.48
CA ARG A 474 -17.31 -2.85 -18.14
C ARG A 474 -18.20 -2.35 -19.26
N PHE A 475 -18.85 -1.21 -19.00
CA PHE A 475 -19.50 -0.41 -20.03
C PHE A 475 -18.48 0.52 -20.69
N ILE A 476 -18.67 0.79 -21.97
CA ILE A 476 -17.92 1.80 -22.72
C ILE A 476 -18.89 2.92 -23.06
N VAL A 477 -18.57 4.13 -22.61
CA VAL A 477 -19.37 5.34 -22.86
C VAL A 477 -18.55 6.29 -23.72
N PHE A 478 -19.09 6.70 -24.85
CA PHE A 478 -18.52 7.71 -25.73
C PHE A 478 -19.26 9.03 -25.50
N VAL A 479 -18.58 10.02 -24.94
CA VAL A 479 -19.13 11.37 -24.72
C VAL A 479 -18.71 12.22 -25.91
N ASN A 480 -19.67 12.67 -26.71
CA ASN A 480 -19.42 13.45 -27.92
C ASN A 480 -19.44 14.96 -27.64
N SER A 481 -20.31 15.40 -26.74
CA SER A 481 -20.42 16.80 -26.32
C SER A 481 -20.89 16.90 -24.88
N ILE A 482 -20.51 17.97 -24.20
CA ILE A 482 -20.98 18.32 -22.85
C ILE A 482 -21.92 19.53 -22.84
N ARG A 483 -22.07 20.23 -23.98
CA ARG A 483 -22.92 21.42 -24.14
C ARG A 483 -23.56 21.49 -25.55
N PRO A 484 -24.78 20.94 -25.77
CA PRO A 484 -25.54 20.11 -24.83
C PRO A 484 -24.86 18.75 -24.62
N LEU A 485 -25.16 18.08 -23.50
CA LEU A 485 -24.66 16.73 -23.24
C LEU A 485 -25.17 15.75 -24.30
N GLU A 486 -24.25 15.14 -25.03
CA GLU A 486 -24.50 14.06 -25.97
C GLU A 486 -23.53 12.92 -25.67
N ALA A 487 -24.07 11.79 -25.22
CA ALA A 487 -23.29 10.61 -24.85
C ALA A 487 -23.97 9.33 -25.35
N PHE A 488 -23.15 8.36 -25.73
CA PHE A 488 -23.56 7.08 -26.29
C PHE A 488 -22.97 5.95 -25.47
N VAL A 489 -23.76 4.89 -25.23
CA VAL A 489 -23.27 3.66 -24.60
C VAL A 489 -23.05 2.63 -25.70
N PHE A 490 -21.88 2.02 -25.73
CA PHE A 490 -21.61 0.92 -26.64
C PHE A 490 -22.49 -0.28 -26.27
N ASN A 491 -23.23 -0.82 -27.25
CA ASN A 491 -24.20 -1.89 -27.00
C ASN A 491 -23.57 -3.14 -26.36
N PRO A 492 -22.42 -3.65 -26.85
CA PRO A 492 -21.65 -4.65 -26.13
C PRO A 492 -21.01 -4.06 -24.87
N PHE A 493 -21.11 -4.78 -23.76
CA PHE A 493 -20.30 -4.56 -22.56
C PHE A 493 -19.44 -5.80 -22.31
N TRP A 494 -18.33 -5.63 -21.60
CA TRP A 494 -17.49 -6.76 -21.22
C TRP A 494 -17.80 -7.21 -19.80
N ILE A 495 -18.02 -8.52 -19.64
CA ILE A 495 -18.10 -9.15 -18.33
C ILE A 495 -16.71 -9.60 -17.95
N ARG A 496 -16.24 -9.17 -16.78
CA ARG A 496 -14.97 -9.63 -16.22
C ARG A 496 -15.31 -10.57 -15.07
N PHE A 497 -14.83 -11.81 -15.12
CA PHE A 497 -15.04 -12.80 -14.06
C PHE A 497 -13.78 -12.93 -13.21
N SER A 498 -13.96 -13.15 -11.92
CA SER A 498 -12.85 -13.58 -11.07
C SER A 498 -12.41 -15.00 -11.46
N ILE A 499 -11.12 -15.27 -11.31
CA ILE A 499 -10.54 -16.60 -11.55
C ILE A 499 -10.95 -17.54 -10.42
N ASN A 500 -11.01 -17.03 -9.19
CA ASN A 500 -11.26 -17.84 -8.00
C ASN A 500 -12.71 -17.80 -7.56
N PHE A 501 -13.08 -18.83 -6.82
CA PHE A 501 -14.34 -18.90 -6.10
C PHE A 501 -14.47 -17.70 -5.17
N PHE A 502 -15.65 -17.08 -5.18
CA PHE A 502 -15.96 -16.04 -4.23
C PHE A 502 -16.42 -16.70 -2.93
N PHE A 503 -15.60 -16.53 -1.89
CA PHE A 503 -15.96 -16.86 -0.53
C PHE A 503 -15.39 -15.78 0.38
N LEU A 504 -16.25 -15.13 1.16
CA LEU A 504 -15.82 -14.14 2.14
C LEU A 504 -15.42 -14.90 3.42
N ILE A 505 -14.30 -15.64 3.39
CA ILE A 505 -13.60 -15.97 4.65
C ILE A 505 -12.80 -14.74 5.04
N MET A 506 -12.80 -14.42 6.33
CA MET A 506 -12.09 -13.31 6.97
C MET A 506 -10.56 -13.49 6.95
N SER A 507 -10.01 -13.90 5.82
CA SER A 507 -8.58 -14.09 5.57
C SER A 507 -8.20 -13.29 4.34
N ASP A 508 -7.08 -12.54 4.39
CA ASP A 508 -6.53 -11.61 3.40
C ASP A 508 -6.20 -12.20 2.00
N VAL A 509 -6.95 -13.17 1.49
CA VAL A 509 -6.69 -13.81 0.19
C VAL A 509 -7.19 -12.92 -0.96
N LEU A 510 -6.28 -12.06 -1.42
CA LEU A 510 -6.47 -11.08 -2.50
C LEU A 510 -7.22 -11.65 -3.72
N PHE A 511 -6.84 -12.83 -4.20
CA PHE A 511 -7.34 -13.33 -5.48
C PHE A 511 -8.80 -13.80 -5.47
N GLN A 512 -9.47 -13.86 -4.31
CA GLN A 512 -10.89 -14.21 -4.20
C GLN A 512 -11.80 -12.97 -4.18
N SER A 513 -11.26 -11.81 -3.80
CA SER A 513 -12.02 -10.56 -3.59
C SER A 513 -12.02 -9.62 -4.80
N PHE A 514 -11.06 -9.80 -5.71
CA PHE A 514 -10.91 -9.00 -6.94
C PHE A 514 -11.37 -9.76 -8.19
N VAL A 515 -11.88 -8.99 -9.14
CA VAL A 515 -12.32 -9.43 -10.48
C VAL A 515 -11.27 -9.05 -11.55
N ILE A 516 -10.13 -8.50 -11.12
CA ILE A 516 -9.13 -7.94 -12.03
C ILE A 516 -8.37 -9.08 -12.71
N PHE A 517 -8.69 -9.31 -13.99
CA PHE A 517 -7.85 -10.08 -14.90
C PHE A 517 -6.92 -9.12 -15.65
N ILE A 518 -5.62 -9.44 -15.63
CA ILE A 518 -4.64 -8.88 -16.56
C ILE A 518 -4.75 -9.78 -17.81
N TYR A 519 -5.28 -9.26 -18.91
CA TYR A 519 -5.02 -9.86 -20.21
C TYR A 519 -3.53 -9.59 -20.50
N SER A 520 -2.64 -10.48 -20.06
CA SER A 520 -1.32 -10.56 -20.68
C SER A 520 -1.56 -11.22 -22.04
N ASP A 521 -1.39 -10.45 -23.11
CA ASP A 521 -1.41 -10.98 -24.46
C ASP A 521 -0.21 -11.92 -24.60
N SER A 522 -0.43 -13.18 -24.22
CA SER A 522 0.53 -14.28 -24.40
C SER A 522 0.21 -15.07 -25.66
N SER A 523 -0.61 -14.52 -26.54
CA SER A 523 -0.91 -15.07 -27.85
C SER A 523 -1.05 -13.98 -28.92
N LYS A 524 0.05 -13.24 -29.14
CA LYS A 524 0.39 -12.69 -30.46
C LYS A 524 1.86 -12.90 -30.75
#